data_AF-A0A097AQ68-F1
#
_entry.id   AF-A0A097AQ68-F1
#
_cell.length_a   1.000
_cell.length_b   1.000
_cell.length_c   1.000
_cell.angle_alpha   90.00
_cell.angle_beta   90.00
_cell.angle_gamma   90.00
#
_symmetry.space_group_name_H-M   'P 1'
#
loop_
_entity.id
_entity.type
_entity.pdbx_description
1 polymer ?
#
loop_
_entity_poly.entity_id
_entity_poly.type
_entity_poly.pdbx_seq_one_letter_code
_entity_poly.pdbx_strand_id
1 'polypeptide(L)'
;MIPSLQAKHPIQATGFHQSHLKGKQVWDHQFLAMVISCGRIVLPYYIMVSTLPIPKGPAYGLCDSWFANEKVINAHFKQGYHLIGALKINRIIYLKGIRIQIKDFAQYIDKNEVHLVTVKGSNYWVYRYEGALNGIDNAVVLICWPEKAFKNQKALHAFLCTDTELNTETILNYYSQR
;
A
#
# COMPACT_ATOMS: atom_id res chain seq x y z
N MET A 1 -21.78 -23.03 -15.42
CA MET A 1 -21.92 -21.93 -14.45
C MET A 1 -23.18 -22.23 -13.64
N ILE A 2 -23.02 -22.75 -12.42
CA ILE A 2 -24.15 -23.11 -11.53
C ILE A 2 -24.32 -21.93 -10.57
N PRO A 3 -25.53 -21.40 -10.34
CA PRO A 3 -25.74 -20.30 -9.40
C PRO A 3 -25.47 -20.78 -7.97
N SER A 4 -24.98 -19.84 -7.15
CA SER A 4 -24.60 -20.03 -5.76
C SER A 4 -25.72 -20.59 -4.87
N LEU A 5 -25.30 -21.37 -3.87
CA LEU A 5 -26.14 -21.82 -2.76
C LEU A 5 -26.74 -20.59 -2.05
N GLN A 6 -28.06 -20.46 -2.01
CA GLN A 6 -28.73 -19.47 -1.14
C GLN A 6 -28.37 -19.78 0.32
N ALA A 7 -27.89 -18.77 1.05
CA ALA A 7 -27.64 -18.90 2.49
C ALA A 7 -28.96 -19.21 3.21
N LYS A 8 -28.98 -20.28 4.02
CA LYS A 8 -30.17 -20.71 4.76
C LYS A 8 -30.30 -20.02 6.12
N HIS A 9 -29.20 -19.44 6.62
CA HIS A 9 -29.17 -18.74 7.90
C HIS A 9 -28.36 -17.42 7.79
N PRO A 10 -28.74 -16.36 8.54
CA PRO A 10 -28.08 -15.05 8.48
C PRO A 10 -26.59 -15.04 8.83
N ILE A 11 -26.08 -16.09 9.48
CA ILE A 11 -24.72 -16.18 10.02
C ILE A 11 -23.82 -17.05 9.12
N GLN A 12 -24.37 -17.67 8.08
CA GLN A 12 -23.66 -18.60 7.21
C GLN A 12 -22.57 -17.86 6.40
N ALA A 13 -21.30 -18.23 6.58
CA ALA A 13 -20.10 -17.55 6.05
C ALA A 13 -19.75 -16.18 6.70
N THR A 14 -20.23 -15.91 7.93
CA THR A 14 -19.74 -14.78 8.73
C THR A 14 -18.41 -15.12 9.40
N GLY A 15 -17.56 -14.10 9.56
CA GLY A 15 -16.34 -14.18 10.35
C GLY A 15 -16.51 -13.44 11.67
N PHE A 16 -15.72 -13.81 12.66
CA PHE A 16 -15.65 -13.07 13.91
C PHE A 16 -14.68 -11.91 13.79
N HIS A 17 -15.08 -10.73 14.26
CA HIS A 17 -14.14 -9.64 14.49
C HIS A 17 -14.52 -8.84 15.73
N GLN A 18 -13.51 -8.25 16.39
CA GLN A 18 -13.72 -7.38 17.55
C GLN A 18 -14.08 -5.99 17.04
N SER A 19 -15.29 -5.54 17.35
CA SER A 19 -15.75 -4.20 16.99
C SER A 19 -15.22 -3.20 18.00
N HIS A 20 -14.27 -2.35 17.58
CA HIS A 20 -13.75 -1.25 18.40
C HIS A 20 -14.83 -0.24 18.80
N LEU A 21 -15.89 -0.09 18.00
CA LEU A 21 -17.03 0.80 18.30
C LEU A 21 -17.98 0.23 19.36
N LYS A 22 -18.14 -1.11 19.41
CA LYS A 22 -19.09 -1.76 20.31
C LYS A 22 -18.42 -2.46 21.50
N GLY A 23 -17.08 -2.48 21.54
CA GLY A 23 -16.28 -3.13 22.59
C GLY A 23 -16.56 -4.64 22.72
N LYS A 24 -17.11 -5.27 21.69
CA LYS A 24 -17.56 -6.66 21.71
C LYS A 24 -17.29 -7.37 20.40
N GLN A 25 -17.29 -8.69 20.46
CA GLN A 25 -17.21 -9.56 19.30
C GLN A 25 -18.50 -9.47 18.50
N VAL A 26 -18.38 -9.16 17.21
CA VAL A 26 -19.52 -9.02 16.29
C VAL A 26 -19.32 -9.99 15.13
N TRP A 27 -20.44 -10.54 14.68
CA TRP A 27 -20.54 -11.44 13.54
C TRP A 27 -20.98 -10.61 12.36
N ASP A 28 -20.12 -10.48 11.36
CA ASP A 28 -20.45 -9.82 10.11
C ASP A 28 -19.73 -10.50 8.95
N HIS A 29 -20.16 -10.18 7.74
CA HIS A 29 -19.41 -10.46 6.53
C HIS A 29 -18.43 -9.32 6.26
N GLN A 30 -17.13 -9.61 6.26
CA GLN A 30 -16.13 -8.65 5.80
C GLN A 30 -15.93 -8.84 4.29
N PHE A 31 -16.17 -7.78 3.54
CA PHE A 31 -15.87 -7.73 2.11
C PHE A 31 -14.65 -6.85 1.89
N LEU A 32 -13.63 -7.40 1.25
CA LEU A 32 -12.50 -6.63 0.74
C LEU A 32 -12.80 -6.31 -0.73
N ALA A 33 -13.00 -5.02 -1.03
CA ALA A 33 -13.22 -4.54 -2.39
C ALA A 33 -11.93 -3.90 -2.90
N MET A 34 -11.44 -4.35 -4.05
CA MET A 34 -10.42 -3.62 -4.81
C MET A 34 -11.14 -2.80 -5.86
N VAL A 35 -10.75 -1.55 -5.97
CA VAL A 35 -11.26 -0.63 -6.98
C VAL A 35 -10.20 -0.52 -8.05
N ILE A 36 -10.52 -1.00 -9.26
CA ILE A 36 -9.66 -0.79 -10.43
C ILE A 36 -10.10 0.53 -11.07
N SER A 37 -9.17 1.46 -11.19
CA SER A 37 -9.37 2.69 -11.95
C SER A 37 -8.56 2.64 -13.24
N CYS A 38 -9.24 2.76 -14.38
CA CYS A 38 -8.61 2.97 -15.68
C CYS A 38 -9.25 4.20 -16.34
N GLY A 39 -8.60 5.36 -16.20
CA GLY A 39 -9.17 6.63 -16.65
C GLY A 39 -10.42 7.01 -15.83
N ARG A 40 -11.60 7.04 -16.47
CA ARG A 40 -12.88 7.39 -15.82
C ARG A 40 -13.66 6.20 -15.26
N ILE A 41 -13.15 4.97 -15.44
CA ILE A 41 -13.87 3.75 -15.07
C ILE A 41 -13.37 3.28 -13.71
N VAL A 42 -14.29 3.19 -12.74
CA VAL A 42 -14.07 2.73 -11.37
C VAL A 42 -14.93 1.50 -11.17
N LEU A 43 -14.34 0.30 -11.08
CA LEU A 43 -15.09 -0.95 -10.89
C LEU A 43 -14.81 -1.55 -9.49
N PRO A 44 -15.85 -1.77 -8.66
CA PRO A 44 -15.70 -2.54 -7.43
C PRO A 44 -15.64 -4.03 -7.78
N TYR A 45 -14.50 -4.68 -7.53
CA TYR A 45 -14.32 -6.09 -7.83
C TYR A 45 -13.92 -6.91 -6.58
N TYR A 46 -14.49 -8.12 -6.49
CA TYR A 46 -14.30 -9.13 -5.44
C TYR A 46 -12.96 -9.86 -5.66
N ILE A 47 -12.00 -9.72 -4.74
CA ILE A 47 -10.57 -9.89 -5.07
C ILE A 47 -10.12 -11.35 -5.18
N MET A 48 -9.87 -11.78 -6.40
CA MET A 48 -8.65 -12.53 -6.73
C MET A 48 -7.87 -11.72 -7.76
N VAL A 49 -6.65 -11.30 -7.45
CA VAL A 49 -5.77 -10.57 -8.39
C VAL A 49 -5.61 -11.32 -9.72
N SER A 50 -5.74 -12.65 -9.72
CA SER A 50 -5.72 -13.50 -10.92
C SER A 50 -6.87 -13.28 -11.90
N THR A 51 -7.87 -12.47 -11.55
CA THR A 51 -9.02 -12.16 -12.42
C THR A 51 -8.88 -10.80 -13.10
N LEU A 52 -7.85 -10.02 -12.77
CA LEU A 52 -7.65 -8.73 -13.42
C LEU A 52 -7.35 -8.92 -14.90
N PRO A 53 -7.77 -7.99 -15.77
CA PRO A 53 -7.36 -8.03 -17.16
C PRO A 53 -5.84 -7.97 -17.29
N ILE A 54 -5.28 -8.60 -18.30
CA ILE A 54 -3.85 -8.45 -18.61
C ILE A 54 -3.65 -7.03 -19.15
N PRO A 55 -2.79 -6.21 -18.53
CA PRO A 55 -2.57 -4.84 -18.97
C PRO A 55 -1.77 -4.82 -20.27
N LYS A 56 -2.05 -3.84 -21.14
CA LYS A 56 -1.33 -3.64 -22.41
C LYS A 56 -0.10 -2.72 -22.28
N GLY A 57 0.25 -2.33 -21.05
CA GLY A 57 1.33 -1.40 -20.71
C GLY A 57 1.47 -1.30 -19.18
N PRO A 58 2.25 -0.32 -18.66
CA PRO A 58 2.43 -0.16 -17.22
C PRO A 58 1.09 -0.01 -16.49
N ALA A 59 0.87 -0.84 -15.48
CA ALA A 59 -0.34 -0.83 -14.68
C ALA A 59 0.00 -1.05 -13.20
N TYR A 60 -0.74 -0.36 -12.34
CA TYR A 60 -0.40 -0.24 -10.92
C TYR A 60 -1.62 -0.61 -10.06
N GLY A 61 -1.46 -1.61 -9.20
CA GLY A 61 -2.38 -1.86 -8.11
C GLY A 61 -2.12 -0.88 -6.96
N LEU A 62 -3.16 -0.31 -6.38
CA LEU A 62 -3.07 0.57 -5.21
C LEU A 62 -3.63 -0.14 -3.98
N CYS A 63 -2.86 -0.21 -2.88
CA CYS A 63 -3.31 -0.90 -1.67
C CYS A 63 -2.98 -0.15 -0.37
N ASP A 64 -3.75 -0.40 0.70
CA ASP A 64 -3.37 0.09 2.03
C ASP A 64 -2.19 -0.72 2.63
N SER A 65 -1.77 -0.29 3.82
CA SER A 65 -0.63 -0.88 4.53
C SER A 65 -0.85 -2.26 5.12
N TRP A 66 -2.08 -2.78 5.11
CA TRP A 66 -2.36 -4.16 5.48
C TRP A 66 -2.01 -5.13 4.37
N PHE A 67 -2.05 -4.67 3.11
CA PHE A 67 -1.87 -5.52 1.94
C PHE A 67 -0.48 -5.41 1.28
N ALA A 68 0.37 -4.49 1.73
CA ALA A 68 1.75 -4.37 1.26
C ALA A 68 2.66 -5.52 1.79
N ASN A 69 2.43 -6.73 1.29
CA ASN A 69 3.19 -7.94 1.60
C ASN A 69 3.54 -8.74 0.33
N GLU A 70 4.51 -9.64 0.47
CA GLU A 70 5.06 -10.44 -0.61
C GLU A 70 3.99 -11.21 -1.41
N LYS A 71 3.00 -11.81 -0.75
CA LYS A 71 1.97 -12.60 -1.44
C LYS A 71 1.12 -11.72 -2.38
N VAL A 72 0.75 -10.52 -1.92
CA VAL A 72 -0.03 -9.58 -2.72
C VAL A 72 0.80 -9.03 -3.87
N ILE A 73 2.06 -8.67 -3.62
CA ILE A 73 2.99 -8.20 -4.65
C ILE A 73 3.17 -9.26 -5.74
N ASN A 74 3.48 -10.50 -5.34
CA ASN A 74 3.67 -11.60 -6.28
C ASN A 74 2.41 -11.91 -7.08
N ALA A 75 1.23 -11.77 -6.47
CA ALA A 75 -0.03 -11.93 -7.20
C ALA A 75 -0.22 -10.85 -8.28
N HIS A 76 0.15 -9.59 -7.99
CA HIS A 76 0.08 -8.50 -8.96
C HIS A 76 1.09 -8.69 -10.10
N PHE A 77 2.33 -9.07 -9.78
CA PHE A 77 3.35 -9.37 -10.79
C PHE A 77 2.94 -10.50 -11.73
N LYS A 78 2.34 -11.58 -11.20
CA LYS A 78 1.81 -12.68 -12.03
C LYS A 78 0.77 -12.21 -13.05
N GLN A 79 0.09 -11.10 -12.76
CA GLN A 79 -0.93 -10.53 -13.62
C GLN A 79 -0.42 -9.34 -14.46
N GLY A 80 0.87 -9.01 -14.38
CA GLY A 80 1.50 -7.93 -15.14
C GLY A 80 1.38 -6.53 -14.51
N TYR A 81 1.07 -6.45 -13.22
CA TYR A 81 0.91 -5.19 -12.49
C TYR A 81 2.08 -4.93 -11.53
N HIS A 82 2.53 -3.68 -11.46
CA HIS A 82 3.29 -3.19 -10.32
C HIS A 82 2.34 -2.88 -9.16
N LEU A 83 2.87 -2.71 -7.95
CA LEU A 83 2.11 -2.36 -6.76
C LEU A 83 2.65 -1.07 -6.14
N ILE A 84 1.74 -0.16 -5.82
CA ILE A 84 2.00 1.00 -4.98
C ILE A 84 1.13 0.89 -3.74
N GLY A 85 1.72 0.92 -2.55
CA GLY A 85 0.97 0.72 -1.32
C GLY A 85 1.49 1.55 -0.16
N ALA A 86 0.61 1.90 0.78
CA ALA A 86 1.10 2.41 2.06
C ALA A 86 1.90 1.33 2.79
N LEU A 87 2.82 1.75 3.66
CA LEU A 87 3.59 0.89 4.56
C LEU A 87 3.39 1.33 5.99
N LYS A 88 3.34 0.35 6.90
CA LYS A 88 3.47 0.64 8.32
C LYS A 88 4.91 1.07 8.61
N ILE A 89 5.10 2.09 9.43
CA ILE A 89 6.43 2.63 9.76
C ILE A 89 7.31 1.68 10.59
N ASN A 90 6.75 0.57 11.11
CA ASN A 90 7.53 -0.50 11.74
C ASN A 90 8.04 -1.54 10.73
N ARG A 91 7.78 -1.37 9.42
CA ARG A 91 8.35 -2.22 8.36
C ARG A 91 9.87 -2.15 8.41
N ILE A 92 10.49 -3.30 8.18
CA ILE A 92 11.95 -3.47 8.20
C ILE A 92 12.51 -3.26 6.79
N ILE A 93 13.55 -2.45 6.70
CA ILE A 93 14.39 -2.20 5.52
C ILE A 93 15.85 -2.60 5.82
N TYR A 94 16.67 -2.72 4.78
CA TYR A 94 18.06 -3.17 4.87
C TYR A 94 19.04 -2.15 4.28
N LEU A 95 19.60 -1.30 5.14
CA LEU A 95 20.61 -0.32 4.73
C LEU A 95 21.98 -0.99 4.71
N LYS A 96 22.53 -1.27 3.52
CA LYS A 96 23.83 -1.96 3.37
C LYS A 96 23.91 -3.25 4.20
N GLY A 97 22.80 -4.00 4.26
CA GLY A 97 22.68 -5.24 5.04
C GLY A 97 22.28 -5.06 6.51
N ILE A 98 22.23 -3.83 7.03
CA ILE A 98 21.80 -3.55 8.41
C ILE A 98 20.27 -3.47 8.46
N ARG A 99 19.68 -4.35 9.26
CA ARG A 99 18.24 -4.43 9.51
C ARG A 99 17.79 -3.28 10.42
N ILE A 100 16.87 -2.44 9.95
CA ILE A 100 16.30 -1.33 10.74
C ILE A 100 14.82 -1.11 10.40
N GLN A 101 14.03 -0.61 11.35
CA GLN A 101 12.65 -0.21 11.06
C GLN A 101 12.62 1.20 10.46
N ILE A 102 11.67 1.47 9.58
CA ILE A 102 11.52 2.80 8.94
C ILE A 102 11.43 3.92 9.98
N LYS A 103 10.66 3.75 11.06
CA LYS A 103 10.50 4.76 12.12
C LYS A 103 11.80 5.09 12.87
N ASP A 104 12.72 4.12 12.97
CA ASP A 104 13.97 4.29 13.68
C ASP A 104 15.00 4.90 12.73
N PHE A 105 15.04 4.42 11.48
CA PHE A 105 15.88 5.01 10.42
C PHE A 105 15.55 6.48 10.14
N ALA A 106 14.26 6.81 10.13
CA ALA A 106 13.73 8.14 9.85
C ALA A 106 14.33 9.25 10.73
N GLN A 107 14.85 8.93 11.91
CA GLN A 107 15.47 9.90 12.82
C GLN A 107 16.84 10.39 12.33
N TYR A 108 17.52 9.56 11.53
CA TYR A 108 18.86 9.82 10.99
C TYR A 108 18.85 10.51 9.63
N ILE A 109 17.68 10.69 9.01
CA ILE A 109 17.56 11.34 7.70
C ILE A 109 17.70 12.85 7.87
N ASP A 110 18.63 13.46 7.14
CA ASP A 110 18.86 14.90 7.20
C ASP A 110 18.11 15.68 6.13
N LYS A 111 18.02 17.00 6.35
CA LYS A 111 17.19 17.90 5.53
C LYS A 111 17.67 18.01 4.08
N ASN A 112 18.97 17.83 3.85
CA ASN A 112 19.62 17.83 2.54
C ASN A 112 19.40 16.53 1.76
N GLU A 113 18.95 15.46 2.41
CA GLU A 113 18.67 14.16 1.79
C GLU A 113 17.21 14.00 1.36
N VAL A 114 16.37 14.99 1.67
CA VAL A 114 14.95 14.98 1.32
C VAL A 114 14.62 16.02 0.25
N HIS A 115 13.62 15.69 -0.55
CA HIS A 115 13.07 16.58 -1.57
C HIS A 115 11.66 17.01 -1.16
N LEU A 116 11.34 18.28 -1.41
CA LEU A 116 9.98 18.79 -1.25
C LEU A 116 9.14 18.34 -2.45
N VAL A 117 8.04 17.65 -2.18
CA VAL A 117 7.11 17.16 -3.23
C VAL A 117 5.70 17.66 -2.92
N THR A 118 5.02 18.18 -3.94
CA THR A 118 3.64 18.65 -3.83
C THR A 118 2.68 17.64 -4.44
N VAL A 119 1.68 17.21 -3.65
CA VAL A 119 0.66 16.24 -4.08
C VAL A 119 -0.70 16.81 -3.71
N LYS A 120 -1.57 17.01 -4.70
CA LYS A 120 -2.92 17.58 -4.52
C LYS A 120 -2.93 18.87 -3.67
N GLY A 121 -1.93 19.74 -3.85
CA GLY A 121 -1.81 21.02 -3.13
C GLY A 121 -1.23 20.92 -1.71
N SER A 122 -0.81 19.74 -1.27
CA SER A 122 -0.11 19.54 0.02
C SER A 122 1.36 19.22 -0.21
N ASN A 123 2.23 19.79 0.61
CA ASN A 123 3.69 19.65 0.49
C ASN A 123 4.25 18.63 1.48
N TYR A 124 5.21 17.83 1.02
CA TYR A 124 5.84 16.78 1.80
C TYR A 124 7.38 16.77 1.69
N TRP A 125 7.99 16.70 2.88
CA TRP A 125 9.21 15.97 3.23
C TRP A 125 9.37 14.60 2.61
N VAL A 126 10.11 14.36 1.52
CA VAL A 126 10.26 12.97 1.00
C VAL A 126 11.71 12.52 0.89
N TYR A 127 12.03 11.42 1.56
CA TYR A 127 13.23 10.62 1.33
C TYR A 127 12.89 9.41 0.46
N ARG A 128 13.73 9.11 -0.53
CA ARG A 128 13.60 7.93 -1.40
C ARG A 128 14.67 6.90 -1.04
N TYR A 129 14.23 5.78 -0.49
CA TYR A 129 15.05 4.59 -0.34
C TYR A 129 14.76 3.63 -1.50
N GLU A 130 15.78 2.97 -2.03
CA GLU A 130 15.63 1.85 -2.96
C GLU A 130 16.46 0.69 -2.44
N GLY A 131 15.83 -0.48 -2.32
CA GLY A 131 16.50 -1.68 -1.87
C GLY A 131 15.56 -2.69 -1.24
N ALA A 132 16.16 -3.66 -0.53
CA ALA A 132 15.44 -4.76 0.07
C ALA A 132 14.59 -4.32 1.28
N LEU A 133 13.48 -5.02 1.46
CA LEU A 133 12.66 -5.05 2.66
C LEU A 133 12.43 -6.51 3.06
N ASN A 134 11.90 -6.74 4.26
CA ASN A 134 11.59 -8.11 4.67
C ASN A 134 10.59 -8.77 3.68
N GLY A 135 11.02 -9.85 3.00
CA GLY A 135 10.24 -10.57 1.99
C GLY A 135 10.10 -9.86 0.63
N ILE A 136 10.89 -8.81 0.36
CA ILE A 136 10.89 -8.08 -0.93
C ILE A 136 12.34 -7.75 -1.28
N ASP A 137 12.85 -8.29 -2.38
CA ASP A 137 14.27 -8.18 -2.73
C ASP A 137 14.68 -6.76 -3.14
N ASN A 138 13.84 -6.08 -3.93
CA ASN A 138 14.07 -4.70 -4.30
C ASN A 138 12.74 -3.96 -4.51
N ALA A 139 12.64 -2.76 -3.96
CA ALA A 139 11.54 -1.84 -4.20
C ALA A 139 11.93 -0.42 -3.75
N VAL A 140 11.14 0.57 -4.18
CA VAL A 140 11.24 1.94 -3.69
C VAL A 140 10.40 2.08 -2.43
N VAL A 141 10.98 2.69 -1.40
CA VAL A 141 10.27 3.17 -0.21
C VAL A 141 10.37 4.67 -0.13
N LEU A 142 9.22 5.33 -0.14
CA LEU A 142 9.12 6.76 0.12
C LEU A 142 8.81 6.97 1.59
N ILE A 143 9.67 7.70 2.29
CA ILE A 143 9.49 8.07 3.70
C ILE A 143 9.09 9.55 3.71
N CYS A 144 7.87 9.83 4.18
CA CYS A 144 7.21 11.09 3.98
C CYS A 144 6.83 11.79 5.30
N TRP A 145 7.05 13.11 5.36
CA TRP A 145 6.52 13.99 6.40
C TRP A 145 5.78 15.16 5.77
N PRO A 146 4.65 15.62 6.33
CA PRO A 146 4.10 16.93 5.97
C PRO A 146 5.16 18.03 6.15
N GLU A 147 5.13 19.05 5.28
CA GLU A 147 6.14 20.13 5.26
C GLU A 147 6.39 20.74 6.65
N LYS A 148 5.32 20.99 7.42
CA LYS A 148 5.32 21.60 8.75
C LYS A 148 5.60 20.61 9.90
N ALA A 149 5.85 19.34 9.59
CA ALA A 149 6.01 18.26 10.57
C ALA A 149 7.23 17.37 10.26
N PHE A 150 8.26 17.94 9.62
CA PHE A 150 9.51 17.24 9.35
C PHE A 150 10.13 16.68 10.64
N LYS A 151 10.65 15.44 10.59
CA LYS A 151 11.14 14.65 11.74
C LYS A 151 10.12 14.36 12.86
N ASN A 152 8.84 14.73 12.71
CA ASN A 152 7.80 14.28 13.64
C ASN A 152 7.35 12.85 13.31
N GLN A 153 7.74 11.89 14.14
CA GLN A 153 7.40 10.47 13.95
C GLN A 153 5.89 10.20 13.91
N LYS A 154 5.05 10.99 14.61
CA LYS A 154 3.59 10.80 14.59
C LYS A 154 2.97 11.20 13.25
N ALA A 155 3.66 12.03 12.47
CA ALA A 155 3.25 12.47 11.14
C ALA A 155 3.96 11.70 10.02
N LEU A 156 4.78 10.70 10.37
CA LEU A 156 5.56 9.91 9.43
C LEU A 156 4.67 8.95 8.67
N HIS A 157 4.76 9.01 7.34
CA HIS A 157 4.10 8.08 6.43
C HIS A 157 5.16 7.36 5.60
N ALA A 158 4.87 6.14 5.18
CA ALA A 158 5.73 5.39 4.29
C ALA A 158 4.90 4.78 3.16
N PHE A 159 5.49 4.70 1.96
CA PHE A 159 4.88 4.10 0.79
C PHE A 159 5.88 3.17 0.10
N LEU A 160 5.40 2.07 -0.45
CA LEU A 160 6.13 1.12 -1.29
C LEU A 160 5.76 1.36 -2.75
N CYS A 161 6.72 1.29 -3.65
CA CYS A 161 6.49 1.10 -5.08
C CYS A 161 7.40 -0.01 -5.60
N THR A 162 6.84 -0.98 -6.31
CA THR A 162 7.61 -2.07 -6.92
C THR A 162 8.14 -1.74 -8.32
N ASP A 163 7.81 -0.56 -8.84
CA ASP A 163 8.45 0.00 -10.03
C ASP A 163 9.54 0.99 -9.57
N THR A 164 10.80 0.64 -9.82
CA THR A 164 11.96 1.46 -9.44
C THR A 164 12.28 2.56 -10.44
N GLU A 165 11.68 2.53 -11.63
CA GLU A 165 11.87 3.56 -12.66
C GLU A 165 10.97 4.77 -12.42
N LEU A 166 9.87 4.61 -11.67
CA LEU A 166 9.01 5.72 -11.29
C LEU A 166 9.73 6.71 -10.35
N ASN A 167 9.54 7.99 -10.67
CA ASN A 167 9.98 9.09 -9.81
C ASN A 167 9.05 9.26 -8.59
N THR A 168 9.58 9.92 -7.57
CA THR A 168 8.91 10.15 -6.28
C THR A 168 7.54 10.83 -6.40
N GLU A 169 7.43 11.87 -7.23
CA GLU A 169 6.20 12.64 -7.38
C GLU A 169 5.10 11.82 -8.06
N THR A 170 5.45 11.07 -9.11
CA THR A 170 4.51 10.20 -9.81
C THR A 170 3.97 9.10 -8.89
N ILE A 171 4.82 8.47 -8.08
CA ILE A 171 4.41 7.44 -7.11
C ILE A 171 3.36 8.00 -6.13
N LEU A 172 3.62 9.17 -5.53
CA LEU A 172 2.69 9.77 -4.57
C LEU A 172 1.41 10.28 -5.24
N ASN A 173 1.52 10.82 -6.46
CA ASN A 173 0.35 11.24 -7.23
C ASN A 173 -0.54 10.05 -7.60
N TYR A 174 0.04 8.93 -8.03
CA TYR A 174 -0.73 7.69 -8.28
C TYR A 174 -1.39 7.20 -7.01
N TYR A 175 -0.65 7.09 -5.91
CA TYR A 175 -1.22 6.62 -4.64
C TYR A 175 -2.32 7.54 -4.12
N SER A 176 -2.25 8.85 -4.38
CA SER A 176 -3.29 9.80 -3.99
C SER A 176 -4.64 9.55 -4.65
N GLN A 177 -4.71 8.72 -5.71
CA GLN A 177 -5.97 8.33 -6.37
C GLN A 177 -6.64 7.10 -5.75
N ARG A 178 -6.05 6.50 -4.71
CA ARG A 178 -6.66 5.41 -3.94
C ARG A 178 -7.80 5.91 -3.06
#